data_AF-A0A3N0E5E2-F1
#
_entry.id   AF-A0A3N0E5E2-F1
#
_cell.length_a   1.000
_cell.length_b   1.000
_cell.length_c   1.000
_cell.angle_alpha   90.00
_cell.angle_beta   90.00
_cell.angle_gamma   90.00
#
_symmetry.space_group_name_H-M   'P 1'
#
loop_
_entity.id
_entity.type
_entity.pdbx_description
1 polymer ?
#
loop_
_entity_poly.entity_id
_entity_poly.type
_entity_poly.pdbx_seq_one_letter_code
_entity_poly.pdbx_strand_id
1 'polypeptide(L)'
;MKKTFVLLFLLFISLITYSQSLNIRNFKITAERNKLFTFGSGKFDYQFEIKGDYSYNTNGHYQIDLIIYYESVTPNNEIGRIYWNRENDEDLIFDSYTLTKMWVNPFTNWEDRNFYTNPGKKFILVAKYAGITKQYTYTIPDGDNDGDGVPNGQDDCPNEPGPSSNDGCPEGEADLVLDKSGTIISSECSSCPGPLSNLGSQRHIISRNAGILSFNLIIVDNQGSASAGSSKIGLYLSSDNKLDSNDFKFSTTFSLSSINAGSSKDSSGSIFGSDFDYNQAFGNYYLLLVLDVNKSIDESNEANNVTAIPIRYRENF
;
A
#
# COMPACT_ATOMS: atom_id res chain seq x y z
N MET A 1 -32.06 53.45 79.88
CA MET A 1 -32.49 52.82 78.62
C MET A 1 -31.33 51.99 78.05
N LYS A 2 -31.32 50.67 78.25
CA LYS A 2 -30.38 49.76 77.57
C LYS A 2 -31.03 49.34 76.25
N LYS A 3 -30.42 49.68 75.12
CA LYS A 3 -30.88 49.29 73.77
C LYS A 3 -30.41 47.86 73.49
N THR A 4 -31.37 46.96 73.32
CA THR A 4 -31.16 45.57 72.92
C THR A 4 -30.79 45.53 71.44
N PHE A 5 -29.60 45.00 71.12
CA PHE A 5 -29.19 44.73 69.74
C PHE A 5 -29.71 43.33 69.35
N VAL A 6 -30.60 43.28 68.37
CA VAL A 6 -31.06 42.02 67.76
C VAL A 6 -30.09 41.69 66.62
N LEU A 7 -29.38 40.58 66.75
CA LEU A 7 -28.48 40.07 65.73
C LEU A 7 -29.28 39.17 64.77
N LEU A 8 -29.50 39.62 63.54
CA LEU A 8 -30.20 38.88 62.49
C LEU A 8 -29.21 37.91 61.82
N PHE A 9 -29.36 36.61 62.06
CA PHE A 9 -28.55 35.57 61.41
C PHE A 9 -29.15 35.26 60.03
N LEU A 10 -28.52 35.78 58.96
CA LEU A 10 -28.84 35.42 57.58
C LEU A 10 -28.28 34.03 57.28
N LEU A 11 -29.17 33.04 57.18
CA LEU A 11 -28.86 31.67 56.78
C LEU A 11 -28.60 31.66 55.25
N PHE A 12 -27.33 31.68 54.84
CA PHE A 12 -26.96 31.41 53.45
C PHE A 12 -27.10 29.91 53.17
N ILE A 13 -28.20 29.52 52.53
CA ILE A 13 -28.32 28.19 51.93
C ILE A 13 -27.45 28.23 50.67
N SER A 14 -26.22 27.71 50.76
CA SER A 14 -25.43 27.42 49.56
C SER A 14 -26.11 26.26 48.82
N LEU A 15 -26.81 26.57 47.73
CA LEU A 15 -27.16 25.57 46.73
C LEU A 15 -25.84 25.04 46.15
N ILE A 16 -25.34 23.93 46.69
CA ILE A 16 -24.26 23.17 46.07
C ILE A 16 -24.87 22.59 44.79
N THR A 17 -24.72 23.28 43.68
CA THR A 17 -24.96 22.69 42.37
C THR A 17 -23.83 21.69 42.13
N TYR A 18 -24.09 20.41 42.39
CA TYR A 18 -23.21 19.36 41.90
C TYR A 18 -23.19 19.46 40.37
N SER A 19 -22.07 19.96 39.81
CA SER A 19 -21.82 19.91 38.38
C SER A 19 -21.63 18.44 38.01
N GLN A 20 -22.71 17.78 37.61
CA GLN A 20 -22.66 16.41 37.13
C GLN A 20 -21.78 16.34 35.88
N SER A 21 -20.94 15.31 35.76
CA SER A 21 -19.99 15.19 34.65
C SER A 21 -20.39 14.07 33.69
N LEU A 22 -20.54 14.40 32.41
CA LEU A 22 -20.57 13.41 31.34
C LEU A 22 -19.13 12.93 31.06
N ASN A 23 -18.81 11.69 31.43
CA ASN A 23 -17.45 11.16 31.40
C ASN A 23 -17.39 9.91 30.52
N ILE A 24 -17.20 10.16 29.23
CA ILE A 24 -16.94 9.16 28.21
C ILE A 24 -15.49 9.29 27.74
N ARG A 25 -14.85 8.16 27.41
CA ARG A 25 -13.52 8.09 26.78
C ARG A 25 -13.40 6.88 25.85
N ASN A 26 -12.27 6.76 25.16
CA ASN A 26 -11.94 5.60 24.32
C ASN A 26 -13.02 5.27 23.28
N PHE A 27 -13.68 6.29 22.73
CA PHE A 27 -14.63 6.12 21.63
C PHE A 27 -13.90 5.56 20.40
N LYS A 28 -14.44 4.46 19.85
CA LYS A 28 -13.87 3.75 18.70
C LYS A 28 -14.97 3.17 17.83
N ILE A 29 -14.78 3.26 16.51
CA ILE A 29 -15.60 2.51 15.54
C ILE A 29 -15.09 1.07 15.44
N THR A 30 -15.98 0.11 15.66
CA THR A 30 -15.71 -1.34 15.58
C THR A 30 -16.45 -2.01 14.41
N ALA A 31 -17.22 -1.24 13.64
CA ALA A 31 -17.79 -1.68 12.39
C ALA A 31 -16.70 -2.15 11.40
N GLU A 32 -17.11 -3.00 10.46
CA GLU A 32 -16.24 -3.51 9.40
C GLU A 32 -15.56 -2.37 8.63
N ARG A 33 -14.29 -2.57 8.28
CA ARG A 33 -13.41 -1.57 7.67
C ARG A 33 -13.53 -1.62 6.15
N ASN A 34 -13.20 -0.52 5.47
CA ASN A 34 -13.23 -0.41 4.00
C ASN A 34 -14.57 -0.81 3.39
N LYS A 35 -15.67 -0.56 4.11
CA LYS A 35 -17.01 -0.99 3.73
C LYS A 35 -17.91 0.21 3.51
N LEU A 36 -18.75 0.09 2.47
CA LEU A 36 -19.89 0.97 2.25
C LEU A 36 -21.04 0.58 3.18
N PHE A 37 -21.51 1.53 3.97
CA PHE A 37 -22.74 1.42 4.74
C PHE A 37 -23.82 2.28 4.10
N THR A 38 -24.95 1.65 3.82
CA THR A 38 -26.10 2.29 3.19
C THR A 38 -27.19 2.55 4.22
N PHE A 39 -27.88 3.68 4.10
CA PHE A 39 -28.93 4.05 5.05
C PHE A 39 -30.13 3.11 4.86
N GLY A 40 -30.77 2.71 5.97
CA GLY A 40 -31.87 1.75 5.97
C GLY A 40 -31.46 0.28 5.88
N SER A 41 -30.20 -0.04 5.59
CA SER A 41 -29.71 -1.42 5.56
C SER A 41 -28.29 -1.53 6.11
N GLY A 42 -28.18 -2.06 7.31
CA GLY A 42 -26.88 -2.38 7.89
C GLY A 42 -26.83 -2.17 9.39
N LYS A 43 -25.75 -2.68 9.98
CA LYS A 43 -25.42 -2.54 11.39
C LYS A 43 -24.11 -1.78 11.51
N PHE A 44 -24.11 -0.65 12.21
CA PHE A 44 -22.90 0.12 12.44
C PHE A 44 -22.51 0.05 13.91
N ASP A 45 -21.42 -0.68 14.18
CA ASP A 45 -20.92 -0.97 15.53
C ASP A 45 -19.86 0.04 16.00
N TYR A 46 -19.97 0.47 17.26
CA TYR A 46 -18.97 1.29 17.94
C TYR A 46 -18.91 0.95 19.43
N GLN A 47 -17.87 1.42 20.10
CA GLN A 47 -17.71 1.24 21.54
C GLN A 47 -17.12 2.49 22.18
N PHE A 48 -17.30 2.63 23.48
CA PHE A 48 -16.70 3.65 24.32
C PHE A 48 -16.69 3.19 25.78
N GLU A 49 -15.90 3.83 26.62
CA GLU A 49 -15.94 3.65 28.06
C GLU A 49 -16.69 4.80 28.71
N ILE A 50 -17.53 4.50 29.70
CA ILE A 50 -18.29 5.49 30.45
C ILE A 50 -18.13 5.28 31.96
N LYS A 51 -18.09 6.37 32.71
CA LYS A 51 -18.06 6.38 34.18
C LYS A 51 -19.01 7.45 34.71
N GLY A 52 -19.78 7.14 35.74
CA GLY A 52 -20.64 8.12 36.40
C GLY A 52 -21.94 7.52 36.92
N ASP A 53 -22.59 8.28 37.79
CA ASP A 53 -23.96 8.02 38.22
C ASP A 53 -24.89 8.86 37.33
N TYR A 54 -25.69 8.17 36.51
CA TYR A 54 -26.69 8.76 35.63
C TYR A 54 -28.12 8.48 36.12
N SER A 55 -28.28 8.17 37.42
CA SER A 55 -29.58 7.93 38.03
C SER A 55 -30.48 9.15 37.97
N TYR A 56 -31.74 8.91 37.60
CA TYR A 56 -32.75 9.96 37.64
C TYR A 56 -33.04 10.42 39.07
N ASN A 57 -33.14 9.49 40.03
CA ASN A 57 -33.49 9.82 41.41
C ASN A 57 -32.45 10.74 42.07
N THR A 58 -31.18 10.55 41.72
CA THR A 58 -30.07 11.33 42.26
C THR A 58 -29.93 12.69 41.56
N ASN A 59 -30.16 12.74 40.24
CA ASN A 59 -29.73 13.89 39.42
C ASN A 59 -30.85 14.58 38.62
N GLY A 60 -32.07 14.04 38.62
CA GLY A 60 -33.24 14.65 37.97
C GLY A 60 -33.25 14.58 36.44
N HIS A 61 -32.37 13.78 35.84
CA HIS A 61 -32.26 13.63 34.39
C HIS A 61 -32.32 12.15 34.00
N TYR A 62 -33.31 11.81 33.18
CA TYR A 62 -33.50 10.44 32.71
C TYR A 62 -32.46 10.11 31.63
N GLN A 63 -32.39 10.89 30.55
CA GLN A 63 -31.84 10.39 29.29
C GLN A 63 -30.43 10.90 28.95
N ILE A 64 -29.60 9.99 28.44
CA ILE A 64 -28.36 10.27 27.71
C ILE A 64 -28.65 10.11 26.21
N ASP A 65 -28.42 11.17 25.43
CA ASP A 65 -28.46 11.10 23.96
C ASP A 65 -27.07 10.77 23.43
N LEU A 66 -26.96 9.72 22.63
CA LEU A 66 -25.73 9.36 21.93
C LEU A 66 -26.00 9.46 20.43
N ILE A 67 -25.35 10.42 19.77
CA ILE A 67 -25.57 10.70 18.35
C ILE A 67 -24.24 10.52 17.62
N ILE A 68 -24.23 9.73 16.56
CA ILE A 68 -23.05 9.53 15.72
C ILE A 68 -23.19 10.34 14.45
N TYR A 69 -22.12 11.09 14.13
CA TYR A 69 -21.99 11.82 12.88
C TYR A 69 -20.81 11.30 12.05
N TYR A 70 -20.94 11.35 10.72
CA TYR A 70 -19.89 11.06 9.76
C TYR A 70 -19.25 12.36 9.24
N GLU A 71 -17.92 12.47 9.31
CA GLU A 71 -17.08 13.60 8.90
C GLU A 71 -17.28 14.93 9.67
N SER A 72 -18.51 15.36 9.92
CA SER A 72 -18.81 16.60 10.65
C SER A 72 -20.17 16.60 11.35
N VAL A 73 -20.31 17.39 12.42
CA VAL A 73 -21.55 17.48 13.22
C VAL A 73 -22.57 18.38 12.52
N THR A 74 -23.29 17.84 11.56
CA THR A 74 -24.40 18.50 10.85
C THR A 74 -25.60 17.56 10.75
N PRO A 75 -26.84 18.07 10.61
CA PRO A 75 -28.02 17.22 10.43
C PRO A 75 -27.89 16.25 9.24
N ASN A 76 -27.14 16.63 8.21
CA ASN A 76 -26.95 15.80 7.02
C ASN A 76 -25.99 14.62 7.24
N ASN A 77 -25.17 14.71 8.28
CA ASN A 77 -24.12 13.75 8.58
C ASN A 77 -24.46 12.87 9.79
N GLU A 78 -25.64 13.03 10.39
CA GLU A 78 -26.12 12.14 11.44
C GLU A 78 -26.38 10.75 10.84
N ILE A 79 -25.62 9.76 11.32
CA ILE A 79 -25.72 8.37 10.86
C ILE A 79 -26.38 7.46 11.89
N GLY A 80 -26.66 7.93 13.09
CA GLY A 80 -27.31 7.11 14.11
C GLY A 80 -27.50 7.82 15.42
N ARG A 81 -28.51 7.39 16.17
CA ARG A 81 -28.89 7.97 17.45
C ARG A 81 -29.43 6.89 18.37
N ILE A 82 -28.95 6.90 19.60
CA ILE A 82 -29.45 6.07 20.70
C ILE A 82 -29.87 7.01 21.82
N TYR A 83 -30.99 6.68 22.43
CA TYR A 83 -31.48 7.29 23.65
C TYR A 83 -31.32 6.25 24.74
N TRP A 84 -30.47 6.54 25.73
CA TRP A 84 -30.12 5.60 26.79
C TRP A 84 -30.64 6.12 28.12
N ASN A 85 -31.18 5.23 28.96
CA ASN A 85 -31.87 5.58 30.22
C ASN A 85 -33.13 6.44 29.99
N ARG A 86 -34.08 5.94 29.20
CA ARG A 86 -35.38 6.61 29.01
C ARG A 86 -36.24 6.55 30.28
N GLU A 87 -37.33 7.30 30.27
CA GLU A 87 -38.34 7.24 31.33
C GLU A 87 -38.80 5.77 31.52
N ASN A 88 -38.62 5.26 32.75
CA ASN A 88 -38.85 3.86 33.17
C ASN A 88 -37.75 2.82 32.85
N ASP A 89 -36.57 3.24 32.36
CA ASP A 89 -35.41 2.37 32.28
C ASP A 89 -34.70 2.23 33.65
N GLU A 90 -33.84 1.22 33.79
CA GLU A 90 -32.96 1.09 34.95
C GLU A 90 -31.88 2.18 34.95
N ASP A 91 -31.65 2.77 36.13
CA ASP A 91 -30.61 3.77 36.33
C ASP A 91 -29.23 3.23 35.94
N LEU A 92 -28.50 4.02 35.14
CA LEU A 92 -27.16 3.65 34.70
C LEU A 92 -26.10 4.19 35.68
N ILE A 93 -25.50 3.28 36.44
CA ILE A 93 -24.46 3.61 37.42
C ILE A 93 -23.18 2.86 37.07
N PHE A 94 -22.11 3.62 36.85
CA PHE A 94 -20.79 3.11 36.48
C PHE A 94 -19.74 3.63 37.47
N ASP A 95 -19.46 2.85 38.52
CA ASP A 95 -18.47 3.20 39.56
C ASP A 95 -17.03 3.27 39.03
N SER A 96 -16.77 2.55 37.94
CA SER A 96 -15.51 2.56 37.19
C SER A 96 -15.79 2.78 35.71
N TYR A 97 -14.73 2.95 34.91
CA TYR A 97 -14.90 3.02 33.46
C TYR A 97 -15.34 1.65 32.93
N THR A 98 -16.59 1.61 32.47
CA THR A 98 -17.21 0.40 31.92
C THR A 98 -17.22 0.51 30.40
N LEU A 99 -16.69 -0.51 29.72
CA LEU A 99 -16.73 -0.61 28.27
C LEU A 99 -18.16 -0.93 27.82
N THR A 100 -18.74 -0.02 27.04
CA THR A 100 -20.04 -0.19 26.40
C THR A 100 -19.84 -0.44 24.91
N LYS A 101 -20.50 -1.48 24.40
CA LYS A 101 -20.58 -1.77 22.96
C LYS A 101 -21.98 -1.38 22.49
N MET A 102 -22.05 -0.60 21.42
CA MET A 102 -23.29 -0.12 20.85
C MET A 102 -23.35 -0.40 19.37
N TRP A 103 -24.56 -0.44 18.87
CA TRP A 103 -24.82 -0.54 17.45
C TRP A 103 -25.97 0.40 17.10
N VAL A 104 -25.89 1.02 15.93
CA VAL A 104 -26.97 1.84 15.38
C VAL A 104 -27.35 1.31 14.00
N ASN A 105 -28.63 1.45 13.67
CA ASN A 105 -29.09 1.35 12.30
C ASN A 105 -29.04 2.76 11.68
N PRO A 106 -28.34 2.96 10.56
CA PRO A 106 -28.40 4.24 9.86
C PRO A 106 -29.83 4.52 9.38
N PHE A 107 -30.46 5.56 9.95
CA PHE A 107 -31.90 5.87 9.79
C PHE A 107 -32.34 6.02 8.33
N THR A 108 -33.59 5.64 8.01
CA THR A 108 -34.16 5.63 6.65
C THR A 108 -34.65 7.00 6.13
N ASN A 109 -34.54 8.08 6.91
CA ASN A 109 -35.44 9.22 6.70
C ASN A 109 -35.06 10.14 5.53
N TRP A 110 -33.90 9.90 4.90
CA TRP A 110 -33.35 10.70 3.80
C TRP A 110 -32.78 9.70 2.80
N GLU A 111 -33.55 9.40 1.76
CA GLU A 111 -33.10 8.57 0.65
C GLU A 111 -31.79 9.16 0.07
N ASP A 112 -30.84 8.31 -0.34
CA ASP A 112 -29.58 8.65 -1.02
C ASP A 112 -28.35 9.10 -0.20
N ARG A 113 -28.23 8.71 1.08
CA ARG A 113 -26.96 8.87 1.80
C ARG A 113 -26.28 7.55 2.04
N ASN A 114 -24.95 7.57 1.94
CA ASN A 114 -24.05 6.43 2.09
C ASN A 114 -22.77 6.93 2.78
N PHE A 115 -22.12 6.09 3.58
CA PHE A 115 -20.83 6.43 4.18
C PHE A 115 -19.87 5.25 4.18
N TYR A 116 -18.58 5.56 4.32
CA TYR A 116 -17.50 4.60 4.19
C TYR A 116 -16.67 4.53 5.46
N THR A 117 -16.13 3.34 5.75
CA THR A 117 -15.16 3.10 6.83
C THR A 117 -13.73 2.95 6.31
N ASN A 118 -13.39 3.68 5.24
CA ASN A 118 -12.05 3.75 4.68
C ASN A 118 -11.11 4.59 5.58
N PRO A 119 -9.80 4.30 5.57
CA PRO A 119 -8.78 5.12 6.23
C PRO A 119 -9.00 6.62 6.10
N GLY A 120 -8.71 7.35 7.19
CA GLY A 120 -8.85 8.80 7.25
C GLY A 120 -10.27 9.32 7.51
N LYS A 121 -11.31 8.50 7.34
CA LYS A 121 -12.69 8.91 7.66
C LYS A 121 -12.90 9.16 9.15
N LYS A 122 -13.67 10.19 9.47
CA LYS A 122 -13.93 10.65 10.83
C LYS A 122 -15.35 10.30 11.25
N PHE A 123 -15.47 9.81 12.47
CA PHE A 123 -16.74 9.58 13.14
C PHE A 123 -16.77 10.37 14.44
N ILE A 124 -17.90 11.00 14.75
CA ILE A 124 -18.02 11.91 15.89
C ILE A 124 -19.20 11.45 16.74
N LEU A 125 -18.91 10.97 17.95
CA LEU A 125 -19.91 10.74 18.97
C LEU A 125 -20.20 12.05 19.70
N VAL A 126 -21.42 12.54 19.57
CA VAL A 126 -21.96 13.64 20.36
C VAL A 126 -22.83 13.06 21.45
N ALA A 127 -22.39 13.19 22.70
CA ALA A 127 -23.12 12.73 23.86
C ALA A 127 -23.75 13.93 24.58
N LYS A 128 -25.05 13.86 24.87
CA LYS A 128 -25.79 14.92 25.58
C LYS A 128 -26.44 14.36 26.83
N TYR A 129 -26.31 15.07 27.94
CA TYR A 129 -26.89 14.68 29.21
C TYR A 129 -26.99 15.90 30.13
N ALA A 130 -28.13 16.10 30.80
CA ALA A 130 -28.31 17.19 31.77
C ALA A 130 -27.90 18.59 31.25
N GLY A 131 -28.16 18.89 29.96
CA GLY A 131 -27.74 20.14 29.32
C GLY A 131 -26.26 20.22 28.92
N ILE A 132 -25.44 19.24 29.30
CA ILE A 132 -24.04 19.10 28.87
C ILE A 132 -24.00 18.44 27.50
N THR A 133 -23.12 18.92 26.62
CA THR A 133 -22.78 18.28 25.35
C THR A 133 -21.28 18.04 25.28
N LYS A 134 -20.86 16.81 24.95
CA LYS A 134 -19.47 16.43 24.70
C LYS A 134 -19.34 15.79 23.33
N GLN A 135 -18.20 15.98 22.68
CA GLN A 135 -17.87 15.40 21.38
C GLN A 135 -16.61 14.56 21.46
N TYR A 136 -16.63 13.41 20.81
CA TYR A 136 -15.52 12.46 20.75
C TYR A 136 -15.31 12.06 19.30
N THR A 137 -14.13 12.32 18.76
CA THR A 137 -13.81 12.02 17.37
C THR A 137 -12.95 10.77 17.30
N TYR A 138 -13.30 9.87 16.39
CA TYR A 138 -12.48 8.72 16.00
C TYR A 138 -12.18 8.80 14.50
N THR A 139 -10.90 8.81 14.15
CA THR A 139 -10.46 8.66 12.78
C THR A 139 -10.12 7.20 12.52
N ILE A 140 -10.62 6.65 11.43
CA ILE A 140 -10.29 5.31 10.95
C ILE A 140 -8.77 5.30 10.66
N PRO A 141 -7.93 4.56 11.44
CA PRO A 141 -6.49 4.49 11.14
C PRO A 141 -6.26 3.90 9.76
N ASP A 142 -5.25 4.40 9.07
CA ASP A 142 -4.74 3.75 7.88
C ASP A 142 -3.96 2.48 8.26
N GLY A 143 -3.94 1.50 7.37
CA GLY A 143 -3.17 0.28 7.57
C GLY A 143 -1.68 0.55 7.42
N ASP A 144 -0.86 -0.42 7.81
CA ASP A 144 0.58 -0.48 7.56
C ASP A 144 0.85 -1.98 7.32
N ASN A 145 0.95 -2.34 6.04
CA ASN A 145 0.88 -3.72 5.58
C ASN A 145 2.21 -4.47 5.79
N ASP A 146 3.35 -3.80 5.66
CA ASP A 146 4.68 -4.37 5.85
C ASP A 146 5.29 -4.02 7.22
N GLY A 147 4.69 -3.11 7.97
CA GLY A 147 5.03 -2.81 9.35
C GLY A 147 6.25 -1.90 9.49
N ASP A 148 6.60 -1.11 8.47
CA ASP A 148 7.74 -0.20 8.49
C ASP A 148 7.48 1.12 9.24
N GLY A 149 6.21 1.37 9.62
CA GLY A 149 5.76 2.55 10.33
C GLY A 149 5.22 3.68 9.44
N VAL A 150 5.23 3.51 8.11
CA VAL A 150 4.59 4.39 7.13
C VAL A 150 3.20 3.83 6.79
N PRO A 151 2.12 4.60 6.95
CA PRO A 151 0.80 4.08 6.63
C PRO A 151 0.63 3.84 5.12
N ASN A 152 -0.11 2.81 4.72
CA ASN A 152 -0.31 2.38 3.33
C ASN A 152 -0.70 3.50 2.35
N GLY A 153 -1.43 4.52 2.78
CA GLY A 153 -1.81 5.67 1.96
C GLY A 153 -0.75 6.76 1.83
N GLN A 154 0.38 6.61 2.53
CA GLN A 154 1.58 7.45 2.53
C GLN A 154 2.84 6.67 2.11
N ASP A 155 2.66 5.39 1.77
CA ASP A 155 3.72 4.46 1.40
C ASP A 155 3.62 4.17 -0.10
N ASP A 156 4.68 4.45 -0.85
CA ASP A 156 4.78 4.20 -2.29
C ASP A 156 5.05 2.71 -2.60
N CYS A 157 5.50 1.96 -1.60
CA CYS A 157 5.75 0.53 -1.65
C CYS A 157 5.02 -0.24 -0.52
N PRO A 158 3.66 -0.27 -0.46
CA PRO A 158 2.86 -0.78 0.68
C PRO A 158 3.00 -2.26 1.06
N ASN A 159 3.95 -3.01 0.50
CA ASN A 159 4.21 -4.39 0.87
C ASN A 159 5.72 -4.69 0.95
N GLU A 160 6.58 -3.68 0.91
CA GLU A 160 8.04 -3.80 0.95
C GLU A 160 8.59 -2.74 1.93
N PRO A 161 9.12 -3.15 3.10
CA PRO A 161 9.44 -2.20 4.16
C PRO A 161 10.54 -1.23 3.75
N GLY A 162 10.31 0.06 3.95
CA GLY A 162 11.26 1.13 3.68
C GLY A 162 11.33 2.17 4.80
N PRO A 163 12.31 3.07 4.77
CA PRO A 163 12.30 4.19 5.69
C PRO A 163 11.33 5.27 5.22
N SER A 164 10.74 6.00 6.16
CA SER A 164 9.90 7.17 5.85
C SER A 164 10.65 8.29 5.11
N SER A 165 11.99 8.27 5.10
CA SER A 165 12.82 9.19 4.30
C SER A 165 12.72 8.93 2.79
N ASN A 166 12.28 7.73 2.41
CA ASN A 166 12.14 7.28 1.03
C ASN A 166 10.70 6.83 0.76
N ASP A 167 9.73 7.52 1.38
CA ASP A 167 8.29 7.34 1.18
C ASP A 167 7.83 5.88 1.32
N GLY A 168 8.39 5.14 2.28
CA GLY A 168 8.04 3.73 2.56
C GLY A 168 8.69 2.72 1.61
N CYS A 169 9.44 3.16 0.60
CA CYS A 169 10.15 2.26 -0.30
C CYS A 169 11.56 1.89 0.21
N PRO A 170 12.06 0.67 -0.04
CA PRO A 170 13.42 0.27 0.29
C PRO A 170 14.48 1.25 -0.26
N GLU A 171 15.41 1.69 0.59
CA GLU A 171 16.60 2.43 0.15
C GLU A 171 17.65 1.45 -0.41
N GLY A 172 18.09 1.65 -1.66
CA GLY A 172 19.09 0.80 -2.33
C GLY A 172 19.21 1.08 -3.83
N GLU A 173 20.09 0.36 -4.51
CA GLU A 173 20.19 0.33 -5.97
C GLU A 173 19.74 -1.04 -6.49
N ALA A 174 19.22 -1.07 -7.72
CA ALA A 174 18.91 -2.33 -8.39
C ALA A 174 20.21 -3.08 -8.76
N ASP A 175 20.13 -4.35 -9.14
CA ASP A 175 21.25 -5.10 -9.72
C ASP A 175 20.73 -6.13 -10.73
N LEU A 176 20.68 -5.77 -12.00
CA LEU A 176 20.12 -6.56 -13.08
C LEU A 176 21.15 -7.55 -13.62
N VAL A 177 20.88 -8.83 -13.40
CA VAL A 177 21.75 -9.91 -13.88
C VAL A 177 20.95 -10.88 -14.74
N LEU A 178 21.53 -11.31 -15.86
CA LEU A 178 20.91 -12.34 -16.69
C LEU A 178 21.02 -13.71 -15.99
N ASP A 179 19.88 -14.36 -15.74
CA ASP A 179 19.85 -15.77 -15.35
C ASP A 179 20.08 -16.65 -16.57
N LYS A 180 21.30 -17.16 -16.70
CA LYS A 180 21.70 -18.06 -17.79
C LYS A 180 21.02 -19.43 -17.72
N SER A 181 20.54 -19.85 -16.54
CA SER A 181 19.89 -21.15 -16.37
C SER A 181 18.43 -21.12 -16.79
N GLY A 182 17.73 -20.01 -16.53
CA GLY A 182 16.37 -19.75 -17.03
C GLY A 182 16.32 -19.26 -18.48
N THR A 183 17.40 -18.66 -18.99
CA THR A 183 17.44 -18.13 -20.37
C THR A 183 17.58 -19.26 -21.41
N ILE A 184 16.64 -19.32 -22.35
CA ILE A 184 16.55 -20.34 -23.40
C ILE A 184 16.70 -19.69 -24.78
N ILE A 185 17.67 -20.19 -25.56
CA ILE A 185 17.97 -19.71 -26.90
C ILE A 185 17.92 -20.87 -27.90
N SER A 186 17.18 -20.69 -28.98
CA SER A 186 17.15 -21.62 -30.11
C SER A 186 17.78 -20.99 -31.35
N SER A 187 18.48 -21.80 -32.12
CA SER A 187 19.14 -21.37 -33.36
C SER A 187 19.25 -22.54 -34.33
N GLU A 188 19.94 -22.37 -35.46
CA GLU A 188 20.26 -23.46 -36.40
C GLU A 188 21.23 -24.52 -35.84
N CYS A 189 21.70 -24.37 -34.61
CA CYS A 189 22.58 -25.32 -33.96
C CYS A 189 21.78 -26.53 -33.44
N SER A 190 21.84 -27.65 -34.16
CA SER A 190 21.09 -28.88 -33.84
C SER A 190 21.48 -29.58 -32.54
N SER A 191 22.64 -29.24 -31.97
CA SER A 191 23.17 -29.84 -30.74
C SER A 191 23.30 -28.86 -29.57
N CYS A 192 22.86 -27.62 -29.75
CA CYS A 192 22.91 -26.63 -28.68
C CYS A 192 21.80 -26.91 -27.66
N PRO A 193 22.09 -26.96 -26.36
CA PRO A 193 21.07 -27.09 -25.33
C PRO A 193 20.23 -25.81 -25.26
N GLY A 194 18.99 -25.96 -24.79
CA GLY A 194 18.08 -24.84 -24.60
C GLY A 194 18.63 -23.81 -23.59
N PRO A 195 18.86 -24.20 -22.31
CA PRO A 195 19.41 -23.29 -21.31
C PRO A 195 20.81 -22.81 -21.67
N LEU A 196 21.02 -21.49 -21.63
CA LEU A 196 22.28 -20.85 -21.99
C LEU A 196 23.44 -21.32 -21.10
N SER A 197 23.19 -21.58 -19.81
CA SER A 197 24.21 -22.07 -18.87
C SER A 197 24.80 -23.43 -19.27
N ASN A 198 24.09 -24.22 -20.08
CA ASN A 198 24.54 -25.53 -20.53
C ASN A 198 25.29 -25.51 -21.88
N LEU A 199 25.39 -24.36 -22.57
CA LEU A 199 25.99 -24.26 -23.91
C LEU A 199 27.45 -24.74 -23.96
N GLY A 200 28.19 -24.60 -22.85
CA GLY A 200 29.57 -25.05 -22.75
C GLY A 200 30.47 -24.39 -23.80
N SER A 201 31.17 -25.20 -24.60
CA SER A 201 32.05 -24.73 -25.69
C SER A 201 31.35 -24.60 -27.05
N GLN A 202 30.04 -24.85 -27.12
CA GLN A 202 29.29 -24.75 -28.37
C GLN A 202 29.01 -23.28 -28.73
N ARG A 203 28.53 -23.09 -29.96
CA ARG A 203 28.16 -21.77 -30.49
C ARG A 203 26.80 -21.86 -31.14
N HIS A 204 25.94 -20.90 -30.86
CA HIS A 204 24.73 -20.75 -31.66
C HIS A 204 25.11 -20.40 -33.11
N ILE A 205 24.30 -20.87 -34.04
CA ILE A 205 24.52 -20.69 -35.47
C ILE A 205 23.39 -19.84 -36.02
N ILE A 206 23.76 -18.83 -36.81
CA ILE A 206 22.84 -17.96 -37.54
C ILE A 206 23.38 -17.74 -38.96
N SER A 207 22.57 -18.08 -39.95
CA SER A 207 22.88 -17.88 -41.36
C SER A 207 22.33 -16.54 -41.85
N ARG A 208 23.09 -15.85 -42.70
CA ARG A 208 22.67 -14.55 -43.28
C ARG A 208 21.29 -14.63 -43.92
N ASN A 209 21.07 -15.66 -44.75
CA ASN A 209 19.85 -15.82 -45.51
C ASN A 209 18.88 -16.71 -44.71
N ALA A 210 17.83 -16.10 -44.15
CA ALA A 210 16.74 -16.75 -43.40
C ALA A 210 17.12 -17.36 -42.03
N GLY A 211 18.32 -17.14 -41.51
CA GLY A 211 18.69 -17.59 -40.17
C GLY A 211 17.98 -16.79 -39.08
N ILE A 212 17.67 -17.46 -37.98
CA ILE A 212 17.04 -16.87 -36.80
C ILE A 212 17.76 -17.33 -35.54
N LEU A 213 18.01 -16.39 -34.65
CA LEU A 213 18.36 -16.65 -33.26
C LEU A 213 17.18 -16.23 -32.41
N SER A 214 16.45 -17.20 -31.89
CA SER A 214 15.25 -16.97 -31.09
C SER A 214 15.59 -17.05 -29.61
N PHE A 215 15.39 -15.93 -28.93
CA PHE A 215 15.39 -15.87 -27.47
C PHE A 215 13.99 -16.26 -27.01
N ASN A 216 13.76 -17.57 -26.86
CA ASN A 216 12.46 -18.10 -26.47
C ASN A 216 12.08 -17.65 -25.06
N LEU A 217 13.08 -17.54 -24.18
CA LEU A 217 12.93 -17.02 -22.82
C LEU A 217 14.23 -16.33 -22.42
N ILE A 218 14.15 -15.11 -21.93
CA ILE A 218 15.24 -14.36 -21.30
C ILE A 218 14.79 -14.13 -19.87
N ILE A 219 15.53 -14.64 -18.90
CA ILE A 219 15.24 -14.38 -17.49
C ILE A 219 16.26 -13.38 -16.97
N VAL A 220 15.77 -12.29 -16.41
CA VAL A 220 16.57 -11.26 -15.75
C VAL A 220 16.18 -11.22 -14.28
N ASP A 221 17.17 -11.37 -13.42
CA ASP A 221 17.04 -11.24 -11.97
C ASP A 221 17.40 -9.82 -11.56
N ASN A 222 16.65 -9.25 -10.62
CA ASN A 222 17.11 -8.11 -9.84
C ASN A 222 17.67 -8.63 -8.51
N GLN A 223 18.99 -8.70 -8.41
CA GLN A 223 19.71 -9.15 -7.22
C GLN A 223 19.94 -8.00 -6.21
N GLY A 224 19.55 -6.79 -6.56
CA GLY A 224 19.68 -5.59 -5.75
C GLY A 224 18.61 -5.48 -4.68
N SER A 225 18.75 -4.45 -3.84
CA SER A 225 17.84 -4.19 -2.71
C SER A 225 16.76 -3.17 -3.03
N ALA A 226 16.76 -2.57 -4.23
CA ALA A 226 15.72 -1.66 -4.70
C ALA A 226 15.08 -2.15 -6.00
N SER A 227 13.86 -1.67 -6.25
CA SER A 227 13.11 -1.99 -7.47
C SER A 227 13.77 -1.35 -8.70
N ALA A 228 13.89 -2.13 -9.77
CA ALA A 228 14.36 -1.67 -11.06
C ALA A 228 13.17 -1.17 -11.89
N GLY A 229 13.27 0.06 -12.42
CA GLY A 229 12.32 0.58 -13.40
C GLY A 229 12.29 -0.22 -14.70
N SER A 230 11.38 0.11 -15.62
CA SER A 230 11.39 -0.53 -16.95
C SER A 230 12.57 -0.04 -17.78
N SER A 231 13.22 -0.94 -18.53
CA SER A 231 14.29 -0.58 -19.46
C SER A 231 14.27 -1.45 -20.74
N LYS A 232 15.41 -1.59 -21.41
CA LYS A 232 15.59 -2.33 -22.66
C LYS A 232 16.86 -3.16 -22.60
N ILE A 233 16.78 -4.33 -23.23
CA ILE A 233 17.91 -5.19 -23.51
C ILE A 233 18.46 -4.85 -24.90
N GLY A 234 19.72 -4.47 -24.94
CA GLY A 234 20.48 -4.20 -26.15
C GLY A 234 21.22 -5.42 -26.65
N LEU A 235 21.50 -5.41 -27.96
CA LEU A 235 22.27 -6.46 -28.63
C LEU A 235 23.43 -5.84 -29.37
N TYR A 236 24.61 -6.44 -29.22
CA TYR A 236 25.82 -6.03 -29.92
C TYR A 236 26.55 -7.23 -30.50
N LEU A 237 27.07 -7.11 -31.71
CA LEU A 237 27.97 -8.08 -32.31
C LEU A 237 29.41 -7.68 -31.99
N SER A 238 30.15 -8.57 -31.35
CA SER A 238 31.54 -8.37 -30.94
C SER A 238 32.47 -9.47 -31.45
N SER A 239 33.73 -9.11 -31.66
CA SER A 239 34.81 -10.06 -31.93
C SER A 239 35.37 -10.72 -30.66
N ASP A 240 35.10 -10.15 -29.49
CA ASP A 240 35.50 -10.68 -28.19
C ASP A 240 34.31 -10.72 -27.21
N ASN A 241 34.57 -10.99 -25.93
CA ASN A 241 33.53 -11.19 -24.93
C ASN A 241 33.26 -9.93 -24.07
N LYS A 242 33.70 -8.75 -24.51
CA LYS A 242 33.57 -7.49 -23.78
C LYS A 242 32.82 -6.47 -24.63
N LEU A 243 32.01 -5.65 -23.96
CA LEU A 243 31.35 -4.52 -24.61
C LEU A 243 32.34 -3.37 -24.74
N ASP A 244 32.62 -2.95 -25.98
CA ASP A 244 33.43 -1.77 -26.28
C ASP A 244 32.95 -1.00 -27.52
N SER A 245 33.66 0.08 -27.88
CA SER A 245 33.27 0.98 -28.97
C SER A 245 33.38 0.39 -30.37
N ASN A 246 34.06 -0.75 -30.54
CA ASN A 246 34.21 -1.44 -31.83
C ASN A 246 33.04 -2.37 -32.12
N ASP A 247 32.17 -2.60 -31.15
CA ASP A 247 31.04 -3.52 -31.31
C ASP A 247 29.93 -2.91 -32.15
N PHE A 248 29.36 -3.73 -33.03
CA PHE A 248 28.24 -3.33 -33.86
C PHE A 248 26.94 -3.43 -33.06
N LYS A 249 26.29 -2.29 -32.81
CA LYS A 249 24.98 -2.23 -32.14
C LYS A 249 23.87 -2.58 -33.12
N PHE A 250 23.06 -3.59 -32.79
CA PHE A 250 21.84 -3.86 -33.54
C PHE A 250 20.76 -2.81 -33.23
N SER A 251 19.94 -2.47 -34.24
CA SER A 251 18.77 -1.60 -34.04
C SER A 251 17.67 -2.26 -33.21
N THR A 252 17.62 -3.60 -33.23
CA THR A 252 16.69 -4.41 -32.45
C THR A 252 17.02 -4.31 -30.96
N THR A 253 15.99 -4.09 -30.14
CA THR A 253 16.07 -4.13 -28.68
C THR A 253 14.90 -4.93 -28.14
N PHE A 254 15.06 -5.57 -26.99
CA PHE A 254 13.98 -6.25 -26.30
C PHE A 254 13.52 -5.42 -25.11
N SER A 255 12.21 -5.43 -24.83
CA SER A 255 11.66 -4.71 -23.68
C SER A 255 11.96 -5.45 -22.38
N LEU A 256 12.31 -4.70 -21.34
CA LEU A 256 12.44 -5.20 -19.98
C LEU A 256 11.46 -4.42 -19.11
N SER A 257 10.42 -5.08 -18.60
CA SER A 257 9.50 -4.45 -17.64
C SER A 257 10.15 -4.29 -16.26
N SER A 258 9.56 -3.48 -15.40
CA SER A 258 10.06 -3.26 -14.03
C SER A 258 10.17 -4.56 -13.24
N ILE A 259 11.17 -4.64 -12.35
CA ILE A 259 11.49 -5.83 -11.56
C ILE A 259 11.71 -5.41 -10.11
N ASN A 260 10.86 -5.90 -9.21
CA ASN A 260 11.02 -5.68 -7.77
C ASN A 260 12.36 -6.28 -7.26
N ALA A 261 12.83 -5.78 -6.12
CA ALA A 261 14.02 -6.30 -5.48
C ALA A 261 13.91 -7.83 -5.22
N GLY A 262 14.99 -8.56 -5.48
CA GLY A 262 15.07 -10.02 -5.31
C GLY A 262 14.16 -10.85 -6.22
N SER A 263 13.47 -10.23 -7.19
CA SER A 263 12.54 -10.89 -8.11
C SER A 263 13.15 -11.06 -9.51
N SER A 264 12.48 -11.85 -10.35
CA SER A 264 12.89 -12.08 -11.74
C SER A 264 11.78 -11.70 -12.72
N LYS A 265 12.18 -11.38 -13.95
CA LYS A 265 11.24 -11.10 -15.04
C LYS A 265 11.67 -11.76 -16.34
N ASP A 266 10.66 -12.20 -17.10
CA ASP A 266 10.85 -12.74 -18.44
C ASP A 266 10.83 -11.65 -19.51
N SER A 267 11.61 -11.88 -20.56
CA SER A 267 11.54 -11.19 -21.83
C SER A 267 11.75 -12.21 -22.96
N SER A 268 11.46 -11.81 -24.19
CA SER A 268 11.67 -12.67 -25.36
C SER A 268 11.89 -11.82 -26.60
N GLY A 269 12.45 -12.44 -27.63
CA GLY A 269 12.72 -11.75 -28.88
C GLY A 269 13.42 -12.63 -29.88
N SER A 270 13.80 -12.04 -31.01
CA SER A 270 14.58 -12.73 -32.03
C SER A 270 15.43 -11.72 -32.79
N ILE A 271 16.55 -12.21 -33.31
CA ILE A 271 17.31 -11.53 -34.36
C ILE A 271 17.38 -12.43 -35.59
N PHE A 272 17.40 -11.80 -36.74
CA PHE A 272 17.46 -12.47 -38.03
C PHE A 272 18.85 -12.28 -38.66
N GLY A 273 19.26 -13.22 -39.50
CA GLY A 273 20.53 -13.11 -40.23
C GLY A 273 20.63 -11.87 -41.12
N SER A 274 19.49 -11.29 -41.51
CA SER A 274 19.35 -10.04 -42.24
C SER A 274 19.59 -8.79 -41.39
N ASP A 275 19.60 -8.90 -40.06
CA ASP A 275 19.84 -7.77 -39.15
C ASP A 275 21.33 -7.44 -39.02
N PHE A 276 22.21 -8.33 -39.51
CA PHE A 276 23.65 -8.14 -39.56
C PHE A 276 24.02 -7.21 -40.73
N ASP A 277 25.10 -6.45 -40.60
CA ASP A 277 25.63 -5.64 -41.70
C ASP A 277 25.90 -6.52 -42.95
N TYR A 278 25.49 -6.05 -44.12
CA TYR A 278 25.71 -6.75 -45.39
C TYR A 278 27.19 -6.98 -45.72
N ASN A 279 28.09 -6.19 -45.14
CA ASN A 279 29.54 -6.35 -45.28
C ASN A 279 30.16 -7.12 -44.10
N GLN A 280 29.37 -7.56 -43.11
CA GLN A 280 29.89 -8.35 -41.99
C GLN A 280 30.52 -9.64 -42.50
N ALA A 281 31.79 -9.85 -42.17
CA ALA A 281 32.49 -11.06 -42.54
C ALA A 281 31.91 -12.29 -41.81
N PHE A 282 31.82 -13.43 -42.50
CA PHE A 282 31.44 -14.68 -41.86
C PHE A 282 32.54 -15.15 -40.89
N GLY A 283 32.14 -15.72 -39.75
CA GLY A 283 33.09 -16.08 -38.72
C GLY A 283 32.47 -16.40 -37.37
N ASN A 284 33.34 -16.60 -36.39
CA ASN A 284 32.98 -16.76 -35.00
C ASN A 284 32.96 -15.40 -34.31
N TYR A 285 31.89 -15.11 -33.58
CA TYR A 285 31.67 -13.86 -32.87
C TYR A 285 31.08 -14.14 -31.49
N TYR A 286 30.86 -13.07 -30.75
CA TYR A 286 29.98 -13.05 -29.58
C TYR A 286 28.83 -12.10 -29.85
N LEU A 287 27.63 -12.51 -29.46
CA LEU A 287 26.49 -11.63 -29.32
C LEU A 287 26.45 -11.20 -27.86
N LEU A 288 26.65 -9.92 -27.60
CA LEU A 288 26.57 -9.35 -26.26
C LEU A 288 25.12 -8.94 -26.01
N LEU A 289 24.50 -9.57 -25.01
CA LEU A 289 23.25 -9.14 -24.41
C LEU A 289 23.57 -8.10 -23.34
N VAL A 290 23.04 -6.90 -23.45
CA VAL A 290 23.30 -5.78 -22.54
C VAL A 290 22.01 -5.38 -21.86
N LEU A 291 21.89 -5.65 -20.57
CA LEU A 291 20.80 -5.18 -19.73
C LEU A 291 20.92 -3.67 -19.51
N ASP A 292 19.78 -3.00 -19.31
CA ASP A 292 19.67 -1.54 -19.23
C ASP A 292 20.53 -0.78 -20.25
N VAL A 293 20.38 -1.09 -21.55
CA VAL A 293 21.28 -0.58 -22.60
C VAL A 293 21.36 0.95 -22.68
N ASN A 294 20.36 1.66 -22.15
CA ASN A 294 20.31 3.11 -22.13
C ASN A 294 20.94 3.73 -20.87
N LYS A 295 21.36 2.91 -19.88
CA LYS A 295 21.87 3.36 -18.58
C LYS A 295 20.88 4.27 -17.88
N SER A 296 19.64 3.80 -17.78
CA SER A 296 18.50 4.52 -17.23
C SER A 296 18.15 4.11 -15.80
N ILE A 297 18.76 3.03 -15.30
CA ILE A 297 18.60 2.52 -13.95
C ILE A 297 19.98 2.60 -13.31
N ASP A 298 20.08 3.27 -12.16
CA ASP A 298 21.30 3.25 -11.37
C ASP A 298 21.37 1.92 -10.62
N GLU A 299 22.43 1.15 -10.87
CA GLU A 299 22.61 -0.19 -10.33
C GLU A 299 23.84 -0.28 -9.41
N SER A 300 23.71 -1.14 -8.39
CA SER A 300 24.79 -1.40 -7.42
C SER A 300 26.04 -2.00 -8.06
N ASN A 301 25.90 -2.60 -9.25
CA ASN A 301 27.00 -3.14 -10.02
C ASN A 301 26.78 -3.06 -11.54
N GLU A 302 27.09 -1.90 -12.13
CA GLU A 302 27.07 -1.68 -13.58
C GLU A 302 27.95 -2.62 -14.44
N ALA A 303 28.79 -3.46 -13.83
CA ALA A 303 29.74 -4.32 -14.54
C ALA A 303 29.21 -5.73 -14.85
N ASN A 304 28.05 -6.15 -14.31
CA ASN A 304 27.47 -7.48 -14.53
C ASN A 304 26.30 -7.49 -15.54
N ASN A 305 25.94 -6.34 -16.12
CA ASN A 305 24.84 -6.18 -17.08
C ASN A 305 25.08 -6.80 -18.47
N VAL A 306 26.31 -7.26 -18.75
CA VAL A 306 26.71 -7.77 -20.07
C VAL A 306 26.92 -9.28 -20.03
N THR A 307 26.18 -10.00 -20.87
CA THR A 307 26.40 -11.43 -21.13
C THR A 307 26.83 -11.66 -22.57
N ALA A 308 28.03 -12.24 -22.75
CA ALA A 308 28.51 -12.68 -24.06
C ALA A 308 28.01 -14.08 -24.41
N ILE A 309 27.35 -14.20 -25.57
CA ILE A 309 26.83 -15.47 -26.11
C ILE A 309 27.64 -15.82 -27.36
N PRO A 310 28.38 -16.94 -27.37
CA PRO A 310 29.21 -17.29 -28.52
C PRO A 310 28.33 -17.71 -29.70
N ILE A 311 28.55 -17.08 -30.85
CA ILE A 311 27.83 -17.37 -32.10
C ILE A 311 28.79 -17.66 -33.25
N ARG A 312 28.25 -18.26 -34.31
CA ARG A 312 28.88 -18.39 -35.63
C ARG A 312 27.94 -17.82 -36.68
N TYR A 313 28.40 -16.78 -37.36
CA TYR A 313 27.72 -16.17 -38.51
C TYR A 313 28.24 -16.79 -39.80
N ARG A 314 27.34 -17.27 -40.67
CA ARG A 314 27.68 -17.97 -41.92
C ARG A 314 26.75 -17.61 -43.07
N GLU A 315 27.13 -18.00 -44.27
CA GLU A 315 26.38 -17.70 -45.49
C GLU A 315 25.09 -18.55 -45.65
N ASN A 316 25.14 -19.84 -45.27
CA ASN A 316 24.15 -20.86 -45.67
C ASN A 316 23.60 -21.69 -44.52
N PHE A 317 22.34 -22.14 -44.68
CA PHE A 317 21.77 -23.32 -44.03
C PHE A 317 22.53 -24.59 -44.43
#